data_AF-A0A6A2ZWY2-F1
#
_entry.id   AF-A0A6A2ZWY2-F1
#
_cell.length_a   1.000
_cell.length_b   1.000
_cell.length_c   1.000
_cell.angle_alpha   90.00
_cell.angle_beta   90.00
_cell.angle_gamma   90.00
#
_symmetry.space_group_name_H-M   'P 1'
#
loop_
_entity.id
_entity.type
_entity.pdbx_description
1 polymer ?
#
loop_
_entity_poly.entity_id
_entity_poly.type
_entity_poly.pdbx_seq_one_letter_code
_entity_poly.pdbx_strand_id
1 'polypeptide(L)'
;MGEGGGGEVYEKIIIVGVCVMEKKVKCGSEAFSAPMRQILDRIKAFGEFEILYFGDKVILEDPIESWPVCDCLIAFYSSGFPLEKAEAYADLRKPFLVNELEPQHLLHDRRKVYERLKMFGISVPRYALVNREAPYQELDYFIEDEDYVEVHGNLFWKPFVEKPVDG
;
A
#
# COMPACT_ATOMS: atom_id res chain seq x y z
N MET A 1 -3.56 -17.22 57.98
CA MET A 1 -4.39 -17.68 56.84
C MET A 1 -5.36 -16.56 56.49
N GLY A 2 -5.36 -15.94 55.33
CA GLY A 2 -4.60 -16.24 54.11
C GLY A 2 -4.04 -14.96 53.47
N GLU A 3 -2.96 -15.18 52.73
CA GLU A 3 -2.30 -14.21 51.87
C GLU A 3 -3.20 -13.96 50.65
N GLY A 4 -3.63 -12.71 50.48
CA GLY A 4 -4.26 -12.27 49.24
C GLY A 4 -3.16 -12.07 48.20
N GLY A 5 -2.98 -13.06 47.32
CA GLY A 5 -2.11 -12.94 46.16
C GLY A 5 -2.61 -11.83 45.24
N GLY A 6 -1.94 -10.68 45.28
CA GLY A 6 -2.05 -9.67 44.24
C GLY A 6 -1.45 -10.23 42.97
N GLY A 7 -2.31 -10.76 42.09
CA GLY A 7 -1.91 -11.07 40.73
C GLY A 7 -1.53 -9.77 40.04
N GLU A 8 -0.23 -9.58 39.78
CA GLU A 8 0.23 -8.57 38.83
C GLU A 8 -0.42 -8.86 37.49
N VAL A 9 -1.37 -8.03 37.08
CA VAL A 9 -1.89 -8.04 35.71
C VAL A 9 -0.77 -7.48 34.86
N TYR A 10 0.07 -8.35 34.31
CA TYR A 10 0.96 -7.95 33.22
C TYR A 10 0.06 -7.53 32.06
N GLU A 11 -0.12 -6.23 31.86
CA GLU A 11 -0.73 -5.72 30.64
C GLU A 11 0.11 -6.23 29.46
N LYS A 12 -0.49 -7.09 28.65
CA LYS A 12 0.17 -7.63 27.47
C LYS A 12 0.42 -6.47 26.51
N ILE A 13 1.69 -6.12 26.33
CA ILE A 13 2.11 -5.14 25.33
C ILE A 13 1.78 -5.69 23.94
N ILE A 14 1.11 -4.88 23.12
CA ILE A 14 0.71 -5.23 21.75
C ILE A 14 1.86 -4.86 20.82
N ILE A 15 2.34 -5.81 20.03
CA ILE A 15 3.43 -5.60 19.08
C ILE A 15 2.87 -5.18 17.72
N VAL A 16 3.22 -3.98 17.27
CA VAL A 16 2.87 -3.45 15.95
C VAL A 16 4.07 -3.61 15.01
N GLY A 17 3.98 -4.57 14.10
CA GLY A 17 4.94 -4.78 13.03
C GLY A 17 4.76 -3.77 11.91
N VAL A 18 5.84 -3.10 11.52
CA VAL A 18 5.88 -2.17 10.38
C VAL A 18 6.74 -2.81 9.29
N CYS A 19 6.09 -3.25 8.22
CA CYS A 19 6.69 -3.99 7.11
C CYS A 19 6.60 -3.16 5.82
N VAL A 20 7.62 -2.33 5.58
CA VAL A 20 7.69 -1.38 4.46
C VAL A 20 9.14 -1.19 4.02
N MET A 21 9.36 -0.84 2.76
CA MET A 21 10.72 -0.61 2.22
C MET A 21 11.35 0.68 2.75
N GLU A 22 12.65 0.64 3.06
CA GLU A 22 13.46 1.79 3.51
C GLU A 22 13.70 2.88 2.43
N LYS A 23 13.28 2.66 1.17
CA LYS A 23 13.32 3.73 0.17
C LYS A 23 12.18 4.75 0.32
N LYS A 24 11.04 4.38 0.93
CA LYS A 24 9.93 5.32 1.24
C LYS A 24 10.20 6.19 2.49
N VAL A 25 11.43 6.14 2.96
CA VAL A 25 11.82 6.33 4.35
C VAL A 25 12.96 7.35 4.46
N LYS A 26 13.67 7.65 3.35
CA LYS A 26 14.86 8.49 3.39
C LYS A 26 14.53 9.97 3.50
N CYS A 27 14.52 10.46 4.74
CA CYS A 27 15.01 11.79 5.07
C CYS A 27 16.17 11.63 6.08
N GLY A 28 17.34 11.17 5.61
CA GLY A 28 18.53 10.96 6.43
C GLY A 28 18.71 9.52 6.95
N SER A 29 19.51 9.37 8.01
CA SER A 29 19.88 8.13 8.72
C SER A 29 18.73 7.45 9.47
N GLU A 30 17.49 7.81 9.17
CA GLU A 30 16.31 7.39 9.93
C GLU A 30 15.35 6.61 9.04
N ALA A 31 14.84 5.51 9.60
CA ALA A 31 14.10 4.48 8.90
C ALA A 31 12.64 4.86 8.54
N PHE A 32 12.18 6.10 8.73
CA PHE A 32 10.81 6.53 8.38
C PHE A 32 10.71 7.98 7.89
N SER A 33 9.73 8.25 7.01
CA SER A 33 9.35 9.63 6.67
C SER A 33 8.91 10.38 7.94
N ALA A 34 9.18 11.69 8.02
CA ALA A 34 8.85 12.49 9.20
C ALA A 34 7.38 12.35 9.66
N PRO A 35 6.37 12.27 8.76
CA PRO A 35 4.99 12.01 9.17
C PRO A 35 4.79 10.63 9.80
N MET A 36 5.35 9.57 9.20
CA MET A 36 5.19 8.20 9.72
C MET A 36 5.84 8.07 11.10
N ARG A 37 7.02 8.66 11.29
CA ARG A 37 7.70 8.70 12.58
C ARG A 37 6.83 9.35 13.66
N GLN A 38 6.23 10.51 13.37
CA GLN A 38 5.35 11.20 14.33
C GLN A 38 4.13 10.38 14.72
N ILE A 39 3.56 9.62 13.77
CA ILE A 39 2.42 8.72 14.05
C ILE A 39 2.88 7.58 14.98
N LEU A 40 3.99 6.92 14.66
CA LEU A 40 4.50 5.78 15.43
C LEU A 40 4.98 6.20 16.83
N ASP A 41 5.63 7.36 16.96
CA ASP A 41 6.05 7.91 18.25
C ASP A 41 4.84 8.18 19.15
N ARG A 42 3.72 8.67 18.58
CA ARG A 42 2.47 8.87 19.31
C ARG A 42 1.82 7.56 19.73
N ILE A 43 1.82 6.53 18.86
CA ILE A 43 1.30 5.20 19.20
C ILE A 43 2.10 4.60 20.36
N LYS A 44 3.44 4.69 20.29
CA LYS A 44 4.32 4.21 21.35
C LYS A 44 4.12 4.95 22.69
N ALA A 45 3.76 6.23 22.64
CA ALA A 45 3.52 7.05 23.83
C ALA A 45 2.31 6.61 24.67
N PHE A 46 1.40 5.78 24.13
CA PHE A 46 0.30 5.19 24.91
C PHE A 46 0.77 4.15 25.93
N GLY A 47 1.98 3.60 25.79
CA GLY A 47 2.56 2.62 26.73
C GLY A 47 2.09 1.17 26.52
N GLU A 48 0.97 0.97 25.82
CA GLU A 48 0.39 -0.35 25.51
C GLU A 48 0.96 -0.99 24.24
N PHE A 49 1.67 -0.22 23.40
CA PHE A 49 2.14 -0.64 22.09
C PHE A 49 3.66 -0.58 21.95
N GLU A 50 4.24 -1.65 21.40
CA GLU A 50 5.64 -1.70 20.97
C GLU A 50 5.71 -1.73 19.44
N ILE A 51 6.58 -0.89 18.86
CA ILE A 51 6.76 -0.83 17.40
C ILE A 51 7.97 -1.66 17.00
N LEU A 52 7.74 -2.62 16.09
CA LEU A 52 8.74 -3.54 15.57
C LEU A 52 8.93 -3.33 14.08
N TYR A 53 10.16 -3.04 13.66
CA TYR A 53 10.46 -2.71 12.26
C TYR A 53 11.04 -3.91 11.51
N PHE A 54 10.48 -4.22 10.35
CA PHE A 54 11.01 -5.26 9.49
C PHE A 54 12.01 -4.59 8.56
N GLY A 55 13.30 -4.93 8.68
CA GLY A 55 14.33 -4.32 7.84
C GLY A 55 14.28 -4.81 6.39
N ASP A 56 14.84 -4.03 5.46
CA ASP A 56 14.84 -4.36 4.02
C ASP A 56 15.40 -5.76 3.75
N LYS A 57 16.46 -6.15 4.45
CA LYS A 57 17.04 -7.50 4.33
C LYS A 57 16.03 -8.59 4.69
N VAL A 58 15.30 -8.43 5.79
CA VAL A 58 14.28 -9.39 6.23
C VAL A 58 13.18 -9.50 5.20
N ILE A 59 12.67 -8.35 4.74
CA ILE A 59 11.58 -8.26 3.77
C ILE A 59 11.98 -8.91 2.42
N LEU A 60 13.17 -8.63 1.93
CA LEU A 60 13.61 -9.05 0.60
C LEU A 60 14.20 -10.46 0.61
N GLU A 61 15.14 -10.74 1.50
CA GLU A 61 16.00 -11.93 1.44
C GLU A 61 15.50 -13.06 2.33
N ASP A 62 15.04 -12.76 3.55
CA ASP A 62 14.72 -13.79 4.53
C ASP A 62 13.37 -14.48 4.24
N PRO A 63 13.23 -15.78 4.57
CA PRO A 63 11.96 -16.49 4.46
C PRO A 63 10.93 -16.00 5.47
N ILE A 64 9.64 -16.04 5.14
CA ILE A 64 8.56 -15.44 5.95
C ILE A 64 8.44 -16.07 7.35
N GLU A 65 8.90 -17.31 7.52
CA GLU A 65 8.90 -18.03 8.79
C GLU A 65 9.88 -17.42 9.79
N SER A 66 10.97 -16.81 9.31
CA SER A 66 11.96 -16.13 10.15
C SER A 66 11.65 -14.67 10.39
N TRP A 67 10.58 -14.13 9.79
CA TRP A 67 10.19 -12.75 10.03
C TRP A 67 9.74 -12.54 11.48
N PRO A 68 9.94 -11.33 12.03
CA PRO A 68 9.53 -11.04 13.39
C PRO A 68 8.02 -11.26 13.59
N VAL A 69 7.61 -11.72 14.77
CA VAL A 69 6.19 -11.93 15.09
C VAL A 69 5.59 -10.64 15.64
N CYS A 70 4.39 -10.29 15.19
CA CYS A 70 3.64 -9.12 15.67
C CYS A 70 2.16 -9.46 15.88
N ASP A 71 1.48 -8.70 16.73
CA ASP A 71 0.03 -8.81 16.95
C ASP A 71 -0.75 -8.02 15.89
N CYS A 72 -0.21 -6.88 15.45
CA CYS A 72 -0.77 -6.02 14.40
C CYS A 72 0.27 -5.78 13.31
N LEU A 73 -0.15 -5.75 12.05
CA LEU A 73 0.74 -5.49 10.90
C LEU A 73 0.30 -4.23 10.15
N ILE A 74 1.24 -3.30 10.00
CA ILE A 74 1.17 -2.18 9.08
C ILE A 74 2.10 -2.49 7.91
N ALA A 75 1.50 -2.83 6.76
CA ALA A 75 2.23 -3.04 5.52
C ALA A 75 1.52 -2.30 4.39
N PHE A 76 2.32 -1.69 3.50
CA PHE A 76 1.81 -1.07 2.29
C PHE A 76 2.84 -1.14 1.17
N TYR A 77 2.36 -1.35 -0.04
CA TYR A 77 3.22 -1.44 -1.21
C TYR A 77 4.00 -0.14 -1.46
N SER A 78 5.22 -0.35 -1.96
CA SER A 78 6.01 0.64 -2.67
C SER A 78 6.81 -0.06 -3.76
N SER A 79 7.35 0.69 -4.71
CA SER A 79 8.21 0.11 -5.75
C SER A 79 9.30 -0.78 -5.15
N GLY A 80 9.31 -2.06 -5.56
CA GLY A 80 10.23 -3.09 -5.06
C GLY A 80 9.79 -3.85 -3.80
N PHE A 81 8.64 -3.52 -3.19
CA PHE A 81 8.12 -4.25 -2.03
C PHE A 81 7.50 -5.59 -2.47
N PRO A 82 7.88 -6.72 -1.86
CA PRO A 82 7.34 -8.03 -2.20
C PRO A 82 5.97 -8.26 -1.53
N LEU A 83 4.90 -7.73 -2.13
CA LEU A 83 3.54 -7.80 -1.59
C LEU A 83 3.10 -9.26 -1.34
N GLU A 84 3.38 -10.17 -2.27
CA GLU A 84 3.07 -11.61 -2.13
C GLU A 84 3.73 -12.24 -0.89
N LYS A 85 4.96 -11.83 -0.52
CA LYS A 85 5.61 -12.32 0.71
C LYS A 85 4.91 -11.78 1.95
N ALA A 86 4.46 -10.53 1.93
CA ALA A 86 3.73 -9.92 3.04
C ALA A 86 2.36 -10.59 3.24
N GLU A 87 1.66 -10.92 2.16
CA GLU A 87 0.41 -11.70 2.18
C GLU A 87 0.63 -13.09 2.78
N ALA A 88 1.65 -13.81 2.29
CA ALA A 88 1.98 -15.13 2.82
C ALA A 88 2.38 -15.09 4.31
N TYR A 89 3.09 -14.05 4.75
CA TYR A 89 3.36 -13.81 6.16
C TYR A 89 2.06 -13.57 6.96
N ALA A 90 1.14 -12.77 6.43
CA ALA A 90 -0.14 -12.49 7.07
C ALA A 90 -1.00 -13.76 7.20
N ASP A 91 -1.02 -14.63 6.18
CA ASP A 91 -1.71 -15.92 6.23
C ASP A 91 -1.08 -16.88 7.25
N LEU A 92 0.24 -16.89 7.35
CA LEU A 92 1.00 -17.73 8.28
C LEU A 92 0.82 -17.29 9.74
N ARG A 93 0.96 -15.99 10.02
CA ARG A 93 1.02 -15.45 11.39
C ARG A 93 -0.31 -14.88 11.88
N LYS A 94 -1.24 -14.59 10.98
CA LYS A 94 -2.58 -14.03 11.25
C LYS A 94 -2.57 -12.80 12.17
N PRO A 95 -1.70 -11.80 11.93
CA PRO A 95 -1.77 -10.54 12.67
C PRO A 95 -3.04 -9.78 12.31
N PHE A 96 -3.45 -8.84 13.16
CA PHE A 96 -4.45 -7.85 12.79
C PHE A 96 -3.90 -6.92 11.70
N LEU A 97 -4.50 -6.94 10.51
CA LEU A 97 -4.09 -6.10 9.39
C LEU A 97 -4.68 -4.70 9.53
N VAL A 98 -3.81 -3.69 9.67
CA VAL A 98 -4.26 -2.28 9.68
C VAL A 98 -4.67 -1.85 8.27
N ASN A 99 -3.95 -2.33 7.26
CA ASN A 99 -4.33 -2.21 5.85
C ASN A 99 -4.41 -3.61 5.25
N GLU A 100 -5.52 -3.91 4.59
CA GLU A 100 -5.63 -5.12 3.78
C GLU A 100 -4.56 -5.15 2.69
N LEU A 101 -3.98 -6.32 2.44
CA LEU A 101 -2.85 -6.46 1.51
C LEU A 101 -3.32 -6.75 0.08
N GLU A 102 -4.27 -7.68 -0.09
CA GLU A 102 -4.78 -8.08 -1.41
C GLU A 102 -5.31 -6.91 -2.25
N PRO A 103 -6.11 -5.96 -1.69
CA PRO A 103 -6.61 -4.83 -2.47
C PRO A 103 -5.51 -3.89 -2.96
N GLN A 104 -4.29 -3.96 -2.41
CA GLN A 104 -3.18 -3.12 -2.85
C GLN A 104 -2.71 -3.47 -4.26
N HIS A 105 -2.91 -4.72 -4.71
CA HIS A 105 -2.69 -5.10 -6.11
C HIS A 105 -3.57 -4.30 -7.09
N LEU A 106 -4.77 -3.86 -6.65
CA LEU A 106 -5.65 -3.04 -7.47
C LEU A 106 -5.08 -1.63 -7.69
N LEU A 107 -4.27 -1.13 -6.75
CA LEU A 107 -3.71 0.22 -6.81
C LEU A 107 -2.65 0.38 -7.91
N HIS A 108 -2.09 -0.71 -8.43
CA HIS A 108 -1.14 -0.69 -9.56
C HIS A 108 -1.79 -0.43 -10.92
N ASP A 109 -3.11 -0.66 -11.04
CA ASP A 109 -3.80 -0.49 -12.32
C ASP A 109 -4.90 0.55 -12.18
N ARG A 110 -4.66 1.74 -12.73
CA ARG A 110 -5.61 2.85 -12.72
C ARG A 110 -6.98 2.46 -13.30
N ARG A 111 -7.02 1.52 -14.24
CA ARG A 111 -8.27 1.03 -14.85
C ARG A 111 -9.10 0.29 -13.81
N LYS A 112 -8.48 -0.63 -13.06
CA LYS A 112 -9.12 -1.40 -11.98
C LYS A 112 -9.60 -0.48 -10.86
N VAL A 113 -8.82 0.54 -10.51
CA VAL A 113 -9.25 1.57 -9.55
C VAL A 113 -10.52 2.26 -10.03
N TYR A 114 -10.56 2.72 -11.28
CA TYR A 114 -11.75 3.42 -11.81
C TYR A 114 -12.97 2.52 -11.93
N GLU A 115 -12.79 1.25 -12.32
CA GLU A 115 -13.85 0.24 -12.31
C GLU A 115 -14.40 0.04 -10.90
N ARG A 116 -13.52 -0.13 -9.90
CA ARG A 116 -13.94 -0.30 -8.50
C ARG A 116 -14.70 0.91 -7.97
N LEU A 117 -14.24 2.13 -8.26
CA LEU A 117 -14.94 3.36 -7.89
C LEU A 117 -16.34 3.43 -8.52
N LYS A 118 -16.45 3.14 -9.83
CA LYS A 118 -17.74 3.08 -10.53
C LYS A 118 -18.69 2.04 -9.94
N MET A 119 -18.18 0.85 -9.58
CA MET A 119 -18.99 -0.20 -8.94
C MET A 119 -19.63 0.26 -7.63
N PHE A 120 -18.96 1.12 -6.87
CA PHE A 120 -19.50 1.70 -5.63
C PHE A 120 -20.29 3.00 -5.86
N GLY A 121 -20.61 3.35 -7.11
CA GLY A 121 -21.35 4.56 -7.42
C GLY A 121 -20.57 5.86 -7.21
N ILE A 122 -19.24 5.79 -7.07
CA ILE A 122 -18.39 6.97 -6.96
C ILE A 122 -18.17 7.52 -8.37
N SER A 123 -18.58 8.77 -8.58
CA SER A 123 -18.38 9.46 -9.85
C SER A 123 -16.89 9.65 -10.13
N VAL A 124 -16.44 9.18 -11.29
CA VAL A 124 -15.08 9.40 -11.81
C VAL A 124 -15.14 10.35 -13.01
N PRO A 125 -14.05 11.11 -13.30
CA PRO A 125 -13.99 11.90 -14.52
C PRO A 125 -14.24 11.04 -15.75
N ARG A 126 -14.88 11.61 -16.78
CA ARG A 126 -15.01 10.93 -18.08
C ARG A 126 -13.61 10.60 -18.60
N TYR A 127 -13.38 9.33 -18.94
CA TYR A 127 -12.09 8.84 -19.43
C TYR A 127 -12.31 7.86 -20.58
N ALA A 128 -11.26 7.68 -21.38
CA ALA A 128 -11.15 6.61 -22.36
C ALA A 128 -9.78 5.92 -22.18
N LEU A 129 -9.66 4.69 -22.65
CA LEU A 129 -8.42 3.91 -22.58
C LEU A 129 -7.80 3.82 -23.96
N VAL A 130 -6.50 4.12 -24.04
CA VAL A 130 -5.71 3.97 -25.26
C VAL A 130 -4.63 2.95 -24.97
N ASN A 131 -4.81 1.71 -25.42
CA ASN A 131 -3.82 0.65 -25.26
C ASN A 131 -2.91 0.61 -26.50
N ARG A 132 -1.59 0.67 -26.31
CA ARG A 132 -0.59 0.53 -27.37
C ARG A 132 0.35 -0.63 -26.99
N GLU A 133 0.57 -1.54 -27.93
CA GLU A 133 1.51 -2.67 -27.80
C GLU A 133 2.95 -2.25 -28.10
N ALA A 134 3.12 -1.21 -28.92
CA ALA A 134 4.43 -0.66 -29.28
C ALA A 134 4.43 0.88 -29.21
N PRO A 135 5.60 1.52 -28.99
CA PRO A 135 5.73 2.96 -29.10
C PRO A 135 5.26 3.46 -30.47
N TYR A 136 4.51 4.56 -30.48
CA TYR A 136 3.99 5.19 -31.70
C TYR A 136 3.08 4.32 -32.58
N GLN A 137 2.49 3.25 -32.01
CA GLN A 137 1.48 2.47 -32.72
C GLN A 137 0.31 3.35 -33.13
N GLU A 138 0.02 3.39 -34.42
CA GLU A 138 -1.22 3.95 -34.97
C GLU A 138 -2.39 3.03 -34.61
N LEU A 139 -3.47 3.62 -34.12
CA LEU A 139 -4.67 2.91 -33.70
C LEU A 139 -5.85 3.48 -34.49
N ASP A 140 -6.64 2.61 -35.09
CA ASP A 140 -7.82 2.97 -35.88
C ASP A 140 -8.91 3.69 -35.06
N TYR A 141 -8.92 3.48 -33.75
CA TYR A 141 -9.85 4.09 -32.81
C TYR A 141 -9.32 5.34 -32.09
N PHE A 142 -8.10 5.80 -32.39
CA PHE A 142 -7.47 6.96 -31.76
C PHE A 142 -7.14 8.02 -32.81
N ILE A 143 -7.71 9.22 -32.64
CA ILE A 143 -7.44 10.38 -33.50
C ILE A 143 -6.91 11.50 -32.60
N GLU A 144 -5.83 12.13 -33.02
CA GLU A 144 -5.25 13.30 -32.36
C GLU A 144 -5.26 14.49 -33.32
N ASP A 145 -5.85 15.60 -32.87
CA ASP A 145 -5.99 16.86 -33.60
C ASP A 145 -5.38 18.00 -32.74
N GLU A 146 -5.36 19.22 -33.27
CA GLU A 146 -4.74 20.38 -32.59
C GLU A 146 -5.43 20.70 -31.26
N ASP A 147 -6.76 20.59 -31.17
CA ASP A 147 -7.55 21.01 -30.00
C ASP A 147 -8.27 19.88 -29.26
N TYR A 148 -8.24 18.65 -29.78
CA TYR A 148 -8.92 17.51 -29.18
C TYR A 148 -8.24 16.17 -29.47
N VAL A 149 -8.64 15.16 -28.71
CA VAL A 149 -8.41 13.75 -29.04
C VAL A 149 -9.74 13.01 -29.11
N GLU A 150 -9.84 12.03 -29.99
CA GLU A 150 -10.98 11.13 -30.09
C GLU A 150 -10.55 9.70 -29.80
N VAL A 151 -11.28 9.03 -28.91
CA VAL A 151 -11.02 7.63 -28.54
C VAL A 151 -12.31 6.83 -28.60
N HIS A 152 -12.40 5.87 -29.53
CA HIS A 152 -13.62 5.09 -29.80
C HIS A 152 -14.86 5.98 -30.00
N GLY A 153 -14.75 7.06 -30.78
CA GLY A 153 -15.86 8.01 -30.99
C GLY A 153 -16.08 9.01 -29.85
N ASN A 154 -15.36 8.90 -28.74
CA ASN A 154 -15.48 9.83 -27.61
C ASN A 154 -14.49 10.97 -27.76
N LEU A 155 -15.01 12.18 -27.95
CA LEU A 155 -14.21 13.38 -28.15
C LEU A 155 -13.81 14.05 -26.83
N PHE A 156 -12.55 14.43 -26.67
CA PHE A 156 -11.98 15.11 -25.50
C PHE A 156 -11.27 16.39 -25.93
N TRP A 157 -11.90 17.54 -25.70
CA TRP A 157 -11.32 18.85 -25.94
C TRP A 157 -10.25 19.19 -24.90
N LYS A 158 -9.23 19.94 -25.33
CA LYS A 158 -8.28 20.55 -24.39
C LYS A 158 -9.02 21.56 -23.48
N PRO A 159 -8.67 21.64 -22.18
CA PRO A 159 -7.66 20.82 -21.51
C PRO A 159 -8.19 19.42 -21.13
N PHE A 160 -7.43 18.39 -21.48
CA PHE A 160 -7.62 17.02 -21.00
C PHE A 160 -6.38 16.51 -20.27
N VAL A 161 -6.50 15.40 -19.56
CA VAL A 161 -5.40 14.80 -18.79
C VAL A 161 -5.09 13.41 -19.33
N GLU A 162 -3.86 13.20 -19.78
CA GLU A 162 -3.32 11.87 -20.08
C GLU A 162 -2.60 11.33 -18.84
N LYS A 163 -2.83 10.04 -18.52
CA LYS A 163 -2.13 9.36 -17.43
C LYS A 163 -1.71 7.97 -17.88
N PRO A 164 -0.51 7.50 -17.48
CA PRO A 164 -0.16 6.10 -17.65
C PRO A 164 -1.16 5.20 -16.91
N VAL A 165 -1.31 3.98 -17.44
CA VAL A 165 -2.13 2.92 -16.84
C VAL A 165 -1.54 2.45 -15.52
N ASP A 166 -0.21 2.34 -15.47
CA ASP A 166 0.55 2.00 -14.26
C ASP A 166 0.42 3.12 -13.22
N GLY A 167 0.03 2.72 -12.01
CA GLY A 167 -0.49 3.55 -10.92
C GLY A 167 0.54 4.05 -9.93
#